data_AF-F8PG20-F1
#
_entry.id   AF-F8PG20-F1
#
_cell.length_a   1.000
_cell.length_b   1.000
_cell.length_c   1.000
_cell.angle_alpha   90.00
_cell.angle_beta   90.00
_cell.angle_gamma   90.00
#
_symmetry.space_group_name_H-M   'P 1'
#
loop_
_entity.id
_entity.type
_entity.pdbx_description
1 polymer ?
#
loop_
_entity_poly.entity_id
_entity_poly.type
_entity_poly.pdbx_seq_one_letter_code
_entity_poly.pdbx_strand_id
1 'polypeptide(L)'
;MVADPQNNANNGGNNQASNSVSSASSQSQQSSSSGTPLPSIPATAGVGAISITQPPMQSTSYYKIAPSEYITFGWNFTDLYVTPTSLTVSAVCENGNTYPVGPTNGIIPGNAQSVVWYPYGYQTANPSMPLAQASYTLHIWGDSGPSAAAQPGYLSPNSGLEFAMYTPQAYTPIDSGWQCAGCSGSASQYVAHPAFAGLIATILIMFLSGYGTLRRVWN
;
A
#
# COMPACT_ATOMS: atom_id res chain seq x y z
N MET A 1 31.34 72.54 16.62
CA MET A 1 30.02 72.42 17.30
C MET A 1 29.07 73.38 16.63
N VAL A 2 27.86 72.86 16.36
CA VAL A 2 26.61 73.53 15.92
C VAL A 2 26.41 73.72 14.40
N ALA A 3 25.28 73.14 13.96
CA ALA A 3 24.33 73.52 12.90
C ALA A 3 24.25 72.60 11.65
N ASP A 4 23.29 71.66 11.68
CA ASP A 4 22.29 71.52 10.59
C ASP A 4 21.46 72.83 10.53
N PRO A 5 20.77 73.27 9.42
CA PRO A 5 19.77 72.41 8.76
C PRO A 5 19.27 72.79 7.32
N GLN A 6 18.25 72.06 6.84
CA GLN A 6 17.22 72.37 5.82
C GLN A 6 17.63 72.56 4.33
N ASN A 7 16.95 71.89 3.39
CA ASN A 7 15.68 72.39 2.81
C ASN A 7 15.17 71.51 1.65
N ASN A 8 13.84 71.39 1.60
CA ASN A 8 12.97 70.68 0.68
C ASN A 8 12.49 71.64 -0.43
N ALA A 9 12.56 71.26 -1.71
CA ALA A 9 11.70 71.75 -2.80
C ALA A 9 11.99 70.92 -4.07
N ASN A 10 11.12 70.01 -4.47
CA ASN A 10 9.89 70.21 -5.25
C ASN A 10 10.12 70.39 -6.76
N ASN A 11 9.31 69.62 -7.47
CA ASN A 11 9.24 69.31 -8.88
C ASN A 11 8.88 70.55 -9.73
N GLY A 12 9.45 70.66 -10.93
CA GLY A 12 9.12 71.74 -11.86
C GLY A 12 9.80 71.67 -13.23
N GLY A 13 9.08 71.10 -14.21
CA GLY A 13 8.82 71.76 -15.50
C GLY A 13 9.93 71.87 -16.56
N ASN A 14 9.89 70.94 -17.51
CA ASN A 14 9.93 71.09 -18.97
C ASN A 14 10.83 72.12 -19.72
N ASN A 15 11.61 71.54 -20.64
CA ASN A 15 11.85 71.91 -22.04
C ASN A 15 12.55 73.24 -22.38
N GLN A 16 13.78 73.15 -22.91
CA GLN A 16 14.06 73.57 -24.30
C GLN A 16 15.46 73.16 -24.81
N ALA A 17 15.43 72.51 -25.98
CA ALA A 17 16.38 72.44 -27.08
C ALA A 17 17.84 72.91 -26.89
N SER A 18 18.80 72.06 -27.28
CA SER A 18 19.61 72.27 -28.51
C SER A 18 20.53 71.09 -28.81
N ASN A 19 20.51 70.72 -30.09
CA ASN A 19 21.36 69.80 -30.85
C ASN A 19 22.77 69.49 -30.32
N SER A 20 23.09 68.19 -30.27
CA SER A 20 24.30 67.68 -30.91
C SER A 20 24.10 66.24 -31.39
N VAL A 21 24.52 66.02 -32.63
CA VAL A 21 24.36 64.82 -33.44
C VAL A 21 25.31 63.72 -32.95
N SER A 22 24.82 62.50 -32.76
CA SER A 22 25.61 61.27 -32.85
C SER A 22 24.69 60.09 -33.13
N SER A 23 24.74 59.62 -34.37
CA SER A 23 24.17 58.38 -34.87
C SER A 23 24.59 57.18 -34.02
N ALA A 24 23.61 56.54 -33.37
CA ALA A 24 23.68 55.15 -32.96
C ALA A 24 22.28 54.55 -33.13
N SER A 25 22.11 53.73 -34.17
CA SER A 25 20.96 52.88 -34.35
C SER A 25 20.95 51.82 -33.25
N SER A 26 20.33 52.12 -32.11
CA SER A 26 20.01 51.12 -31.08
C SER A 26 18.83 50.28 -31.58
N GLN A 27 19.19 49.29 -32.40
CA GLN A 27 18.37 48.14 -32.69
C GLN A 27 18.08 47.47 -31.33
N SER A 28 16.90 47.72 -30.78
CA SER A 28 16.41 47.04 -29.60
C SER A 28 16.25 45.56 -29.96
N GLN A 29 17.31 44.80 -29.71
CA GLN A 29 17.28 43.35 -29.72
C GLN A 29 16.24 42.95 -28.66
N GLN A 30 15.05 42.63 -29.16
CA GLN A 30 14.01 41.95 -28.43
C GLN A 30 14.63 40.64 -27.97
N SER A 31 15.05 40.61 -26.71
CA SER A 31 15.44 39.41 -26.01
C SER A 31 14.22 38.51 -26.01
N SER A 32 14.21 37.56 -26.95
CA SER A 32 13.31 36.42 -26.94
C SER A 32 13.67 35.58 -25.73
N SER A 33 13.15 35.96 -24.56
CA SER A 33 13.00 35.03 -23.46
C SER A 33 12.08 33.93 -23.97
N SER A 34 12.67 32.81 -24.33
CA SER A 34 12.00 31.53 -24.51
C SER A 34 11.45 31.07 -23.16
N GLY A 35 10.50 31.83 -22.61
CA GLY A 35 9.67 31.41 -21.51
C GLY A 35 8.70 30.37 -22.04
N THR A 36 8.71 29.19 -21.45
CA THR A 36 7.64 28.22 -21.63
C THR A 36 6.31 28.94 -21.41
N PRO A 37 5.34 28.87 -22.35
CA PRO A 37 4.06 29.50 -22.16
C PRO A 37 3.44 28.97 -20.86
N LEU A 38 3.09 29.87 -19.94
CA LEU A 38 2.35 29.51 -18.74
C LEU A 38 1.03 28.86 -19.17
N PRO A 39 0.61 27.74 -18.53
CA PRO A 39 -0.65 27.11 -18.87
C PRO A 39 -1.79 28.11 -18.66
N SER A 40 -2.60 28.32 -19.70
CA SER A 40 -3.76 29.20 -19.62
C SER A 40 -4.90 28.48 -18.91
N ILE A 41 -5.11 28.80 -17.63
CA ILE A 41 -6.20 28.26 -16.82
C ILE A 41 -7.45 29.09 -17.08
N PRO A 42 -8.58 28.51 -17.55
CA PRO A 42 -9.79 29.27 -17.76
C PRO A 42 -10.35 29.78 -16.42
N ALA A 43 -10.99 30.95 -16.42
CA ALA A 43 -11.58 31.54 -15.20
C ALA A 43 -12.70 30.67 -14.58
N THR A 44 -13.27 29.76 -15.37
CA THR A 44 -14.28 28.78 -14.95
C THR A 44 -13.68 27.43 -14.54
N ALA A 45 -12.35 27.29 -14.48
CA ALA A 45 -11.70 26.03 -14.12
C ALA A 45 -12.11 25.59 -12.71
N GLY A 46 -12.49 24.33 -12.57
CA GLY A 46 -12.60 23.67 -11.28
C GLY A 46 -11.24 23.39 -10.65
N VAL A 47 -11.27 22.83 -9.44
CA VAL A 47 -10.06 22.31 -8.77
C VAL A 47 -9.75 20.95 -9.37
N GLY A 48 -8.49 20.71 -9.73
CA GLY A 48 -8.08 19.42 -10.27
C GLY A 48 -8.23 18.32 -9.23
N ALA A 49 -8.88 17.22 -9.58
CA ALA A 49 -9.12 16.11 -8.65
C ALA A 49 -8.82 14.75 -9.28
N ILE A 50 -8.48 13.79 -8.41
CA ILE A 50 -8.29 12.38 -8.75
C ILE A 50 -9.59 11.65 -8.42
N SER A 51 -10.11 10.91 -9.39
CA SER A 51 -11.20 9.96 -9.22
C SER A 51 -10.66 8.55 -9.34
N ILE A 52 -10.77 7.76 -8.28
CA ILE A 52 -10.29 6.38 -8.24
C ILE A 52 -11.15 5.50 -9.16
N THR A 53 -10.50 4.70 -9.99
CA THR A 53 -11.14 3.74 -10.90
C THR A 53 -10.84 2.30 -10.49
N GLN A 54 -9.71 2.06 -9.82
CA GLN A 54 -9.31 0.74 -9.34
C GLN A 54 -8.66 0.86 -7.95
N PRO A 55 -9.12 0.08 -6.96
CA PRO A 55 -10.24 -0.86 -7.02
C PRO A 55 -11.62 -0.17 -7.11
N PRO A 56 -12.69 -0.90 -7.46
CA PRO A 56 -14.05 -0.37 -7.41
C PRO A 56 -14.41 0.09 -6.00
N MET A 57 -14.84 1.35 -5.83
CA MET A 57 -15.12 1.95 -4.53
C MET A 57 -16.41 1.47 -3.84
N GLN A 58 -17.11 0.47 -4.40
CA GLN A 58 -18.38 -0.04 -3.87
C GLN A 58 -18.20 -0.90 -2.60
N SER A 59 -16.98 -1.35 -2.32
CA SER A 59 -16.64 -2.15 -1.14
C SER A 59 -15.16 -2.01 -0.80
N THR A 60 -14.82 -2.17 0.48
CA THR A 60 -13.43 -2.25 0.94
C THR A 60 -12.71 -3.38 0.22
N SER A 61 -11.55 -3.06 -0.37
CA SER A 61 -10.71 -4.04 -1.05
C SER A 61 -9.71 -4.65 -0.08
N TYR A 62 -9.49 -5.97 -0.19
CA TYR A 62 -8.57 -6.72 0.65
C TYR A 62 -7.43 -7.28 -0.18
N TYR A 63 -6.20 -6.98 0.20
CA TYR A 63 -5.00 -7.43 -0.51
C TYR A 63 -4.12 -8.31 0.36
N LYS A 64 -3.59 -9.36 -0.26
CA LYS A 64 -2.75 -10.35 0.38
C LYS A 64 -1.28 -9.92 0.30
N ILE A 65 -0.57 -9.97 1.43
CA ILE A 65 0.88 -9.77 1.50
C ILE A 65 1.55 -11.13 1.30
N ALA A 66 1.78 -11.53 0.06
CA ALA A 66 2.41 -12.80 -0.28
C ALA A 66 3.27 -12.72 -1.56
N PRO A 67 4.16 -13.69 -1.80
CA PRO A 67 4.93 -13.75 -3.04
C PRO A 67 4.01 -13.73 -4.27
N SER A 68 4.43 -13.02 -5.31
CA SER A 68 3.70 -12.91 -6.59
C SER A 68 2.32 -12.22 -6.53
N GLU A 69 1.96 -11.60 -5.41
CA GLU A 69 0.73 -10.79 -5.29
C GLU A 69 1.04 -9.31 -5.54
N TYR A 70 0.49 -8.75 -6.62
CA TYR A 70 0.65 -7.34 -6.99
C TYR A 70 -0.67 -6.60 -6.82
N ILE A 71 -0.59 -5.36 -6.33
CA ILE A 71 -1.73 -4.47 -6.18
C ILE A 71 -1.68 -3.42 -7.27
N THR A 72 -2.79 -3.19 -7.97
CA THR A 72 -2.91 -2.11 -8.95
C THR A 72 -3.92 -1.09 -8.44
N PHE A 73 -3.46 0.15 -8.31
CA PHE A 73 -4.31 1.31 -8.08
C PHE A 73 -4.44 2.09 -9.38
N GLY A 74 -5.65 2.50 -9.71
CA GLY A 74 -5.96 3.23 -10.94
C GLY A 74 -6.88 4.40 -10.67
N TRP A 75 -6.73 5.47 -11.45
CA TRP A 75 -7.51 6.69 -11.33
C TRP A 75 -7.58 7.50 -12.63
N ASN A 76 -8.48 8.47 -12.67
CA ASN A 76 -8.57 9.51 -13.70
C ASN A 76 -8.41 10.90 -13.08
N PHE A 77 -7.92 11.84 -13.89
CA PHE A 77 -7.87 13.25 -13.53
C PHE A 77 -9.13 13.96 -14.04
N THR A 78 -9.60 14.93 -13.26
CA THR A 78 -10.71 15.82 -13.58
C THR A 78 -10.26 17.26 -13.31
N ASP A 79 -10.68 18.21 -14.14
CA ASP A 79 -10.36 19.65 -14.01
C ASP A 79 -8.86 19.98 -13.84
N LEU A 80 -7.97 19.12 -14.34
CA LEU A 80 -6.53 19.29 -14.26
C LEU A 80 -6.00 20.02 -15.51
N TYR A 81 -5.57 21.26 -15.34
CA TYR A 81 -5.00 22.09 -16.41
C TYR A 81 -3.48 22.23 -16.29
N VAL A 82 -2.95 22.13 -15.06
CA VAL A 82 -1.52 22.11 -14.76
C VAL A 82 -1.16 20.69 -14.31
N THR A 83 -0.51 19.94 -15.20
CA THR A 83 -0.03 18.60 -14.85
C THR A 83 1.19 18.74 -13.92
N PRO A 84 1.19 18.07 -12.76
CA PRO A 84 2.38 18.06 -11.90
C PRO A 84 3.55 17.36 -12.61
N THR A 85 4.75 17.59 -12.13
CA THR A 85 5.96 16.91 -12.63
C THR A 85 5.98 15.46 -12.16
N SER A 86 5.61 15.26 -10.90
CA SER A 86 5.55 13.95 -10.26
C SER A 86 4.32 13.81 -9.38
N LEU A 87 3.86 12.58 -9.19
CA LEU A 87 2.91 12.24 -8.13
C LEU A 87 3.67 11.49 -7.05
N THR A 88 3.36 11.81 -5.80
CA THR A 88 3.71 10.98 -4.66
C THR A 88 2.49 10.16 -4.26
N VAL A 89 2.67 8.85 -4.17
CA VAL A 89 1.66 7.88 -3.77
C VAL A 89 2.15 7.18 -2.52
N SER A 90 1.34 7.24 -1.46
CA SER A 90 1.66 6.59 -0.19
C SER A 90 0.44 5.91 0.41
N ALA A 91 0.66 4.78 1.08
CA ALA A 91 -0.33 4.10 1.88
C ALA A 91 -0.13 4.52 3.34
N VAL A 92 -1.11 5.24 3.90
CA VAL A 92 -1.11 5.64 5.31
C VAL A 92 -1.87 4.57 6.08
N CYS A 93 -1.19 3.87 6.97
CA CYS A 93 -1.78 2.85 7.81
C CYS A 93 -2.47 3.49 9.03
N GLU A 94 -3.50 2.83 9.54
CA GLU A 94 -4.17 3.23 10.79
C GLU A 94 -3.22 3.28 12.00
N ASN A 95 -2.10 2.54 11.96
CA ASN A 95 -1.06 2.61 13.00
C ASN A 95 -0.20 3.89 12.95
N GLY A 96 -0.46 4.80 12.01
CA GLY A 96 0.27 6.06 11.81
C GLY A 96 1.50 5.97 10.90
N ASN A 97 1.89 4.76 10.48
CA ASN A 97 3.01 4.58 9.55
C ASN A 97 2.57 4.88 8.11
N THR A 98 3.46 5.52 7.36
CA THR A 98 3.26 5.80 5.93
C THR A 98 4.24 5.01 5.10
N TYR A 99 3.73 4.32 4.08
CA TYR A 99 4.50 3.43 3.23
C TYR A 99 4.49 3.92 1.79
N PRO A 100 5.62 3.94 1.09
CA PRO A 100 5.66 4.32 -0.32
C PRO A 100 4.97 3.27 -1.19
N VAL A 101 4.12 3.73 -2.12
CA VAL A 101 3.37 2.85 -3.03
C VAL A 101 3.95 2.93 -4.43
N GLY A 102 4.19 1.76 -5.04
CA GLY A 102 4.71 1.65 -6.40
C GLY A 102 6.18 1.22 -6.48
N PRO A 103 6.74 1.14 -7.70
CA PRO A 103 8.08 0.60 -7.94
C PRO A 103 9.20 1.57 -7.57
N THR A 104 8.90 2.87 -7.47
CA THR A 104 9.86 3.97 -7.38
C THR A 104 9.72 4.74 -6.06
N ASN A 105 9.63 4.02 -4.94
CA ASN A 105 9.54 4.60 -3.59
C ASN A 105 8.43 5.66 -3.45
N GLY A 106 7.27 5.43 -4.07
CA GLY A 106 6.14 6.36 -3.99
C GLY A 106 6.13 7.45 -5.06
N ILE A 107 7.19 7.67 -5.82
CA ILE A 107 7.27 8.77 -6.78
C ILE A 107 7.05 8.26 -8.20
N ILE A 108 6.00 8.69 -8.87
CA ILE A 108 5.66 8.29 -10.25
C ILE A 108 5.48 9.53 -11.14
N PRO A 109 5.45 9.38 -12.48
CA PRO A 109 5.20 10.50 -13.39
C PRO A 109 3.90 11.24 -13.07
N GLY A 110 3.92 12.57 -13.20
CA GLY A 110 2.77 13.43 -12.88
C GLY A 110 1.47 13.15 -13.64
N ASN A 111 1.59 12.56 -14.82
CA ASN A 111 0.48 12.16 -15.69
C ASN A 111 0.09 10.68 -15.55
N ALA A 112 0.70 9.93 -14.62
CA ALA A 112 0.37 8.53 -14.40
C ALA A 112 -1.07 8.40 -13.91
N GLN A 113 -1.80 7.44 -14.48
CA GLN A 113 -3.19 7.13 -14.15
C GLN A 113 -3.30 5.80 -13.38
N SER A 114 -2.18 5.12 -13.16
CA SER A 114 -2.13 3.87 -12.42
C SER A 114 -0.76 3.63 -11.82
N VAL A 115 -0.71 2.88 -10.73
CA VAL A 115 0.52 2.37 -10.14
C VAL A 115 0.36 0.92 -9.73
N VAL A 116 1.39 0.12 -9.98
CA VAL A 116 1.49 -1.27 -9.54
C VAL A 116 2.44 -1.34 -8.36
N TRP A 117 2.01 -1.95 -7.27
CA TRP A 117 2.77 -2.09 -6.03
C TRP A 117 2.94 -3.56 -5.67
N TYR A 118 4.12 -3.90 -5.14
CA TYR A 118 4.46 -5.25 -4.69
C TYR A 118 4.72 -5.25 -3.17
N PRO A 119 3.68 -5.43 -2.34
CA PRO A 119 3.78 -5.38 -0.88
C PRO A 119 4.81 -6.33 -0.29
N TYR A 120 4.83 -7.58 -0.77
CA TYR A 120 5.73 -8.60 -0.24
C TYR A 120 7.20 -8.26 -0.53
N GLY A 121 7.48 -7.71 -1.71
CA GLY A 121 8.82 -7.21 -2.05
C GLY A 121 9.24 -6.04 -1.14
N TYR A 122 8.33 -5.10 -0.90
CA TYR A 122 8.59 -4.00 0.03
C TYR A 122 8.94 -4.49 1.43
N GLN A 123 8.13 -5.41 1.99
CA GLN A 123 8.35 -5.95 3.34
C GLN A 123 9.64 -6.76 3.44
N THR A 124 10.00 -7.50 2.38
CA THR A 124 11.27 -8.26 2.34
C THR A 124 12.49 -7.32 2.29
N ALA A 125 12.38 -6.19 1.59
CA ALA A 125 13.44 -5.19 1.52
C ALA A 125 13.55 -4.31 2.79
N ASN A 126 12.46 -4.20 3.57
CA ASN A 126 12.36 -3.32 4.74
C ASN A 126 11.95 -4.11 6.01
N PRO A 127 12.79 -5.04 6.49
CA PRO A 127 12.44 -5.91 7.62
C PRO A 127 12.27 -5.16 8.95
N SER A 128 12.85 -3.96 9.09
CA SER A 128 12.69 -3.10 10.27
C SER A 128 11.33 -2.41 10.36
N MET A 129 10.61 -2.29 9.24
CA MET A 129 9.33 -1.60 9.15
C MET A 129 8.36 -2.41 8.28
N PRO A 130 7.90 -3.59 8.76
CA PRO A 130 6.99 -4.42 8.00
C PRO A 130 5.65 -3.74 7.80
N LEU A 131 4.93 -4.20 6.76
CA LEU A 131 3.54 -3.82 6.55
C LEU A 131 2.69 -4.48 7.64
N ALA A 132 1.80 -3.69 8.24
CA ALA A 132 0.86 -4.16 9.23
C ALA A 132 -0.34 -4.84 8.56
N GLN A 133 -0.97 -5.76 9.28
CA GLN A 133 -2.26 -6.32 8.89
C GLN A 133 -3.36 -5.39 9.40
N ALA A 134 -3.70 -4.38 8.61
CA ALA A 134 -4.61 -3.29 9.00
C ALA A 134 -5.27 -2.64 7.78
N SER A 135 -6.11 -1.64 8.03
CA SER A 135 -6.62 -0.71 7.02
C SER A 135 -5.59 0.37 6.68
N TYR A 136 -5.63 0.81 5.43
CA TYR A 136 -4.75 1.78 4.81
C TYR A 136 -5.55 2.75 3.97
N THR A 137 -5.18 4.02 4.03
CA THR A 137 -5.69 5.07 3.14
C THR A 137 -4.65 5.37 2.08
N LEU A 138 -5.03 5.28 0.81
CA LEU A 138 -4.17 5.68 -0.31
C LEU A 138 -4.18 7.20 -0.42
N HIS A 139 -3.03 7.81 -0.22
CA HIS A 139 -2.81 9.23 -0.44
C HIS A 139 -2.06 9.45 -1.75
N ILE A 140 -2.58 10.34 -2.60
CA ILE A 140 -1.94 10.75 -3.86
C ILE A 140 -1.86 12.28 -3.89
N TRP A 141 -0.68 12.84 -4.13
CA TRP A 141 -0.51 14.29 -4.29
C TRP A 141 0.57 14.62 -5.32
N GLY A 142 0.51 15.83 -5.89
CA GLY A 142 1.52 16.33 -6.84
C GLY A 142 2.58 17.21 -6.17
N ASP A 143 3.24 18.05 -6.96
CA ASP A 143 4.34 18.92 -6.51
C ASP A 143 3.94 19.92 -5.41
N SER A 144 2.64 20.23 -5.28
CA SER A 144 2.11 21.13 -4.25
C SER A 144 2.12 20.53 -2.83
N GLY A 145 2.39 19.22 -2.71
CA GLY A 145 2.47 18.51 -1.43
C GLY A 145 1.13 18.00 -0.90
N PRO A 146 1.14 17.24 0.22
CA PRO A 146 -0.04 16.56 0.75
C PRO A 146 -1.06 17.48 1.42
N SER A 147 -0.67 18.70 1.78
CA SER A 147 -1.52 19.71 2.42
C SER A 147 -1.76 20.92 1.52
N ALA A 148 -1.63 20.75 0.20
CA ALA A 148 -1.84 21.81 -0.77
C ALA A 148 -3.27 22.37 -0.67
N ALA A 149 -3.39 23.70 -0.68
CA ALA A 149 -4.68 24.36 -0.79
C ALA A 149 -5.30 24.07 -2.17
N ALA A 150 -6.62 23.89 -2.21
CA ALA A 150 -7.35 23.70 -3.45
C ALA A 150 -7.20 24.95 -4.33
N GLN A 151 -6.63 24.78 -5.52
CA GLN A 151 -6.42 25.87 -6.48
C GLN A 151 -7.00 25.46 -7.85
N PRO A 152 -7.73 26.36 -8.53
CA PRO A 152 -8.28 26.09 -9.86
C PRO A 152 -7.22 25.62 -10.85
N GLY A 153 -7.47 24.49 -11.51
CA GLY A 153 -6.59 23.87 -12.50
C GLY A 153 -5.35 23.15 -11.97
N TYR A 154 -5.11 23.19 -10.66
CA TYR A 154 -4.04 22.42 -10.00
C TYR A 154 -4.61 21.17 -9.33
N LEU A 155 -3.77 20.14 -9.22
CA LEU A 155 -4.13 18.90 -8.55
C LEU A 155 -4.30 19.10 -7.04
N SER A 156 -5.48 18.77 -6.52
CA SER A 156 -5.73 18.62 -5.10
C SER A 156 -5.29 17.23 -4.59
N PRO A 157 -4.70 17.14 -3.38
CA PRO A 157 -4.39 15.86 -2.76
C PRO A 157 -5.63 14.97 -2.62
N ASN A 158 -5.47 13.68 -2.90
CA ASN A 158 -6.53 12.69 -2.76
C ASN A 158 -6.22 11.72 -1.63
N SER A 159 -7.22 11.45 -0.80
CA SER A 159 -7.21 10.43 0.26
C SER A 159 -8.52 9.63 0.28
N GLY A 160 -9.13 9.44 -0.90
CA GLY A 160 -10.49 8.91 -1.03
C GLY A 160 -10.60 7.39 -1.06
N LEU A 161 -9.47 6.68 -1.18
CA LEU A 161 -9.46 5.22 -1.24
C LEU A 161 -8.94 4.62 0.07
N GLU A 162 -9.75 3.75 0.67
CA GLU A 162 -9.37 2.90 1.79
C GLU A 162 -9.31 1.43 1.35
N PHE A 163 -8.30 0.70 1.81
CA PHE A 163 -8.11 -0.72 1.54
C PHE A 163 -7.47 -1.41 2.74
N ALA A 164 -7.64 -2.72 2.86
CA ALA A 164 -7.05 -3.50 3.94
C ALA A 164 -6.02 -4.50 3.40
N MET A 165 -5.02 -4.79 4.21
CA MET A 165 -3.97 -5.76 3.88
C MET A 165 -3.89 -6.84 4.94
N TYR A 166 -3.60 -8.08 4.51
CA TYR A 166 -3.45 -9.21 5.41
C TYR A 166 -2.31 -10.13 4.99
N THR A 167 -1.70 -10.81 5.97
CA THR A 167 -0.67 -11.82 5.71
C THR A 167 -1.32 -13.19 5.83
N PRO A 168 -1.20 -14.07 4.82
CA PRO A 168 -1.77 -15.40 4.91
C PRO A 168 -1.07 -16.21 5.99
N GLN A 169 -1.85 -17.00 6.73
CA GLN A 169 -1.32 -18.01 7.63
C GLN A 169 -0.73 -19.17 6.81
N ALA A 170 0.39 -19.73 7.26
CA ALA A 170 0.96 -20.92 6.65
C ALA A 170 -0.03 -22.09 6.76
N TYR A 171 -0.21 -22.85 5.68
CA TYR A 171 -1.04 -24.05 5.69
C TYR A 171 -0.37 -25.13 6.55
N THR A 172 -1.02 -25.52 7.63
CA THR A 172 -0.66 -26.71 8.41
C THR A 172 -1.39 -27.93 7.82
N PRO A 173 -0.67 -28.93 7.27
CA PRO A 173 -1.29 -30.14 6.77
C PRO A 173 -2.10 -30.85 7.85
N ILE A 174 -3.22 -31.48 7.48
CA ILE A 174 -4.04 -32.24 8.43
C ILE A 174 -3.24 -33.37 9.13
N ASP A 175 -2.24 -33.92 8.42
CA ASP A 175 -1.31 -34.93 8.93
C ASP A 175 -0.32 -34.40 9.98
N SER A 176 -0.14 -33.08 10.08
CA SER A 176 0.84 -32.44 10.97
C SER A 176 0.38 -32.27 12.42
N GLY A 177 -0.82 -32.74 12.77
CA GLY A 177 -1.28 -32.64 14.17
C GLY A 177 -2.66 -33.20 14.49
N TRP A 178 -3.47 -33.65 13.53
CA TRP A 178 -4.73 -34.31 13.85
C TRP A 178 -4.51 -35.78 14.19
N GLN A 179 -4.02 -36.02 15.41
CA GLN A 179 -4.07 -37.34 16.03
C GLN A 179 -5.47 -37.50 16.64
N CYS A 180 -6.34 -38.24 15.96
CA CYS A 180 -7.60 -38.66 16.54
C CYS A 180 -7.33 -39.52 17.78
N ALA A 181 -7.52 -38.94 18.97
CA ALA A 181 -7.30 -39.60 20.26
C ALA A 181 -8.14 -40.88 20.47
N GLY A 182 -9.11 -41.17 19.59
CA GLY A 182 -9.90 -42.40 19.57
C GLY A 182 -9.67 -43.33 18.37
N CYS A 183 -8.87 -42.94 17.36
CA CYS A 183 -8.70 -43.72 16.13
C CYS A 183 -7.61 -44.80 16.26
N SER A 184 -6.88 -44.83 17.38
CA SER A 184 -6.04 -45.95 17.82
C SER A 184 -6.81 -47.04 18.57
N GLY A 185 -8.14 -47.04 18.52
CA GLY A 185 -9.01 -47.99 19.22
C GLY A 185 -9.25 -49.35 18.55
N SER A 186 -8.62 -49.66 17.42
CA SER A 186 -8.86 -50.94 16.71
C SER A 186 -7.84 -52.06 17.03
N ALA A 187 -6.64 -51.72 17.52
CA ALA A 187 -5.59 -52.74 17.72
C ALA A 187 -5.42 -53.22 19.17
N SER A 188 -5.95 -52.51 20.18
CA SER A 188 -5.63 -52.80 21.60
C SER A 188 -6.81 -53.29 22.45
N GLN A 189 -8.03 -53.34 21.93
CA GLN A 189 -9.22 -53.78 22.67
C GLN A 189 -9.37 -55.32 22.71
N TYR A 190 -8.64 -56.06 21.88
CA TYR A 190 -8.67 -57.53 21.88
C TYR A 190 -7.92 -58.15 23.06
N VAL A 191 -6.93 -57.45 23.63
CA VAL A 191 -6.09 -57.97 24.72
C VAL A 191 -6.74 -57.74 26.10
N ALA A 192 -7.65 -56.77 26.21
CA ALA A 192 -8.27 -56.39 27.48
C ALA A 192 -9.73 -56.84 27.65
N HIS A 193 -10.32 -57.57 26.68
CA HIS A 193 -11.69 -58.06 26.83
C HIS A 193 -11.71 -59.30 27.74
N PRO A 194 -12.39 -59.29 28.91
CA PRO A 194 -12.45 -60.43 29.84
C PRO A 194 -13.00 -61.72 29.21
N ALA A 195 -13.68 -61.62 28.07
CA ALA A 195 -14.13 -62.76 27.27
C ALA A 195 -12.95 -63.60 26.71
N PHE A 196 -11.84 -62.99 26.32
CA PHE A 196 -10.68 -63.72 25.77
C PHE A 196 -9.93 -64.51 26.85
N ALA A 197 -9.77 -63.92 28.04
CA ALA A 197 -9.22 -64.62 29.20
C ALA A 197 -10.10 -65.80 29.63
N GLY A 198 -11.42 -65.63 29.60
CA GLY A 198 -12.38 -66.71 29.88
C GLY A 198 -12.31 -67.85 28.87
N LEU A 199 -12.09 -67.54 27.58
CA LEU A 199 -11.95 -68.55 26.51
C LEU A 199 -10.66 -69.38 26.69
N ILE A 200 -9.54 -68.74 27.02
CA ILE A 200 -8.28 -69.46 27.27
C ILE A 200 -8.38 -70.33 28.52
N ALA A 201 -8.97 -69.82 29.60
CA ALA A 201 -9.12 -70.57 30.84
C ALA A 201 -10.00 -71.82 30.67
N THR A 202 -11.11 -71.70 29.93
CA THR A 202 -12.03 -72.83 29.67
C THR A 202 -11.38 -73.90 28.79
N ILE A 203 -10.60 -73.51 27.77
CA ILE A 203 -9.83 -74.45 26.93
C ILE A 203 -8.82 -75.23 27.77
N LEU A 204 -8.08 -74.56 28.66
CA LEU A 204 -7.11 -75.24 29.54
C LEU A 204 -7.80 -76.23 30.49
N ILE A 205 -8.92 -75.85 31.11
CA ILE A 205 -9.66 -76.74 32.03
C ILE A 205 -10.19 -77.98 31.29
N MET A 206 -10.69 -77.82 30.05
CA MET A 206 -11.12 -78.96 29.23
C MET A 206 -9.94 -79.89 28.88
N PHE A 207 -8.77 -79.34 28.55
CA PHE A 207 -7.60 -80.14 28.20
C PHE A 207 -7.07 -80.94 29.40
N LEU A 208 -6.97 -80.33 30.59
CA LEU A 208 -6.53 -81.03 31.80
C LEU A 208 -7.55 -82.07 32.28
N SER A 209 -8.85 -81.80 32.14
CA SER A 209 -9.92 -82.74 32.50
C SER A 209 -10.01 -83.92 31.52
N GLY A 210 -9.79 -83.66 30.23
CA GLY A 210 -9.66 -84.70 29.19
C GLY A 210 -8.44 -85.61 29.41
N TYR A 211 -7.30 -85.03 29.79
CA TYR A 211 -6.10 -85.80 30.07
C TYR A 211 -6.24 -86.70 31.31
N GLY A 212 -6.93 -86.23 32.36
CA GLY A 212 -7.18 -87.02 33.56
C GLY A 212 -8.13 -88.21 33.35
N THR A 213 -9.11 -88.09 32.46
CA THR A 213 -10.05 -89.18 32.13
C THR A 213 -9.42 -90.23 31.21
N LEU A 214 -8.60 -89.81 30.23
CA LEU A 214 -7.84 -90.74 29.38
C LEU A 214 -6.80 -91.57 30.17
N ARG A 215 -6.20 -91.02 31.23
CA ARG A 215 -5.25 -91.74 32.08
C ARG A 215 -5.89 -92.78 33.03
N ARG A 216 -7.18 -92.63 33.34
CA ARG A 216 -7.96 -93.57 34.18
C ARG A 216 -8.57 -94.73 33.40
N VAL A 217 -8.69 -94.64 32.08
CA VAL A 217 -9.16 -95.73 31.20
C VAL A 217 -8.02 -96.70 30.83
N TRP A 218 -6.77 -96.33 31.08
CA TRP A 218 -5.55 -97.11 30.78
C TRP A 218 -4.81 -97.58 32.04
N ASN A 219 -5.55 -97.81 33.14
CA ASN A 219 -5.20 -98.67 34.29
C ASN A 219 -6.46 -99.42 34.70
#